data_AF-G4FLN9-F1
#
_entry.id   AF-G4FLN9-F1
#
_cell.length_a   1.000
_cell.length_b   1.000
_cell.length_c   1.000
_cell.angle_alpha   90.00
_cell.angle_beta   90.00
_cell.angle_gamma   90.00
#
_symmetry.space_group_name_H-M   'P 1'
#
loop_
_entity.id
_entity.type
_entity.pdbx_description
1 polymer ?
#
loop_
_entity_poly.entity_id
_entity_poly.type
_entity_poly.pdbx_seq_one_letter_code
_entity_poly.pdbx_strand_id
1 'polypeptide(L)'
;MRLNPLLLVAISACIAAPLSAQGSSSQEMPEQKFLDQVEAPGHVLITAPGADAVNAEARRKGLKFPAVGYWSPDNVCFSNPPKGDCNGLFTR
;
A
#
# COMPACT_ATOMS: atom_id res chain seq x y z
N MET A 1 -33.02 -53.01 -7.18
CA MET A 1 -32.70 -51.66 -7.68
C MET A 1 -31.25 -51.36 -7.35
N ARG A 2 -30.40 -51.11 -8.37
CA ARG A 2 -29.00 -50.71 -8.19
C ARG A 2 -28.97 -49.18 -8.12
N LEU A 3 -28.37 -48.59 -7.10
CA LEU A 3 -28.07 -47.16 -7.06
C LEU A 3 -26.56 -46.95 -7.16
N ASN A 4 -26.20 -46.16 -8.15
CA ASN A 4 -24.85 -45.77 -8.58
C ASN A 4 -24.27 -44.73 -7.60
N PRO A 5 -22.97 -44.82 -7.26
CA PRO A 5 -22.25 -43.77 -6.52
C PRO A 5 -21.90 -42.62 -7.47
N LEU A 6 -21.39 -41.51 -6.92
CA LEU A 6 -20.92 -40.28 -7.61
C LEU A 6 -21.98 -39.19 -7.75
N LEU A 7 -22.04 -38.29 -6.77
CA LEU A 7 -21.67 -36.89 -6.94
C LEU A 7 -21.87 -36.18 -5.59
N LEU A 8 -20.79 -35.93 -4.85
CA LEU A 8 -20.79 -34.80 -3.91
C LEU A 8 -19.54 -33.97 -4.13
N VAL A 9 -19.83 -32.82 -4.71
CA VAL A 9 -18.99 -31.71 -5.10
C VAL A 9 -18.07 -31.28 -3.95
N ALA A 10 -16.76 -31.30 -4.18
CA ALA A 10 -15.79 -30.68 -3.28
C ALA A 10 -15.86 -29.15 -3.46
N ILE A 11 -16.45 -28.46 -2.49
CA ILE A 11 -16.45 -26.99 -2.44
C ILE A 11 -15.10 -26.55 -1.87
N SER A 12 -14.17 -26.21 -2.75
CA SER A 12 -12.90 -25.58 -2.37
C SER A 12 -13.15 -24.13 -2.00
N ALA A 13 -13.33 -23.87 -0.70
CA ALA A 13 -13.38 -22.50 -0.18
C ALA A 13 -11.96 -21.92 -0.20
N CYS A 14 -11.65 -21.12 -1.21
CA CYS A 14 -10.49 -20.24 -1.19
C CYS A 14 -10.69 -19.23 -0.06
N ILE A 15 -10.07 -19.48 1.10
CA ILE A 15 -9.97 -18.49 2.17
C ILE A 15 -9.02 -17.42 1.64
N ALA A 16 -9.58 -16.36 1.06
CA ALA A 16 -8.86 -15.13 0.79
C ALA A 16 -8.44 -14.55 2.15
N ALA A 17 -7.18 -14.74 2.52
CA ALA A 17 -6.63 -14.10 3.70
C ALA A 17 -6.81 -12.58 3.53
N PRO A 18 -7.26 -11.85 4.58
CA PRO A 18 -7.23 -10.40 4.53
C PRO A 18 -5.77 -10.02 4.38
N LEU A 19 -5.43 -9.37 3.25
CA LEU A 19 -4.20 -8.59 3.17
C LEU A 19 -4.37 -7.48 4.20
N SER A 20 -3.92 -7.73 5.43
CA SER A 20 -3.70 -6.68 6.41
C SER A 20 -2.67 -5.75 5.79
N ALA A 21 -3.15 -4.71 5.11
CA ALA A 21 -2.35 -3.55 4.77
C ALA A 21 -1.80 -3.08 6.13
N GLN A 22 -0.55 -3.43 6.42
CA GLN A 22 0.16 -2.91 7.58
C GLN A 22 0.15 -1.41 7.40
N GLY A 23 -0.75 -0.77 8.14
CA GLY A 23 -0.91 0.66 8.19
C GLY A 23 0.46 1.23 8.52
N SER A 24 1.09 1.81 7.51
CA SER A 24 1.88 2.99 7.78
C SER A 24 0.98 3.89 8.60
N SER A 25 1.46 4.44 9.72
CA SER A 25 0.68 5.39 10.50
C SER A 25 -0.06 6.30 9.53
N SER A 26 -1.40 6.34 9.60
CA SER A 26 -2.26 7.07 8.63
C SER A 26 -2.11 8.60 8.74
N GLN A 27 -0.93 9.04 9.15
CA GLN A 27 -0.53 10.40 9.39
C GLN A 27 0.72 10.67 8.56
N GLU A 28 0.66 11.77 7.83
CA GLU A 28 1.80 12.28 7.07
C GLU A 28 2.89 12.78 8.00
N MET A 29 4.13 12.72 7.53
CA MET A 29 5.26 13.28 8.25
C MET A 29 5.27 14.81 8.10
N PRO A 30 5.84 15.57 9.05
CA PRO A 30 6.06 16.99 8.87
C PRO A 30 6.95 17.26 7.65
N GLU A 31 6.70 18.35 6.93
CA GLU A 31 7.42 18.70 5.69
C GLU A 31 8.93 18.69 5.87
N GLN A 32 9.46 19.38 6.89
CA GLN A 32 10.91 19.41 7.11
C GLN A 32 11.49 18.00 7.27
N LYS A 33 10.81 17.13 8.02
CA LYS A 33 11.23 15.74 8.20
C LYS A 33 11.16 14.96 6.89
N PHE A 34 10.20 15.25 6.02
CA PHE A 34 10.13 14.63 4.69
C PHE A 34 11.33 15.04 3.83
N LEU A 35 11.61 16.35 3.76
CA LEU A 35 12.72 16.89 2.96
C LEU A 35 14.07 16.32 3.41
N ASP A 36 14.31 16.27 4.72
CA ASP A 36 15.53 15.67 5.29
C ASP A 36 15.71 14.20 4.84
N GLN A 37 14.62 13.45 4.69
CA GLN A 37 14.67 12.06 4.26
C GLN A 37 14.80 11.91 2.73
N VAL A 38 14.23 12.82 1.94
CA VAL A 38 14.40 12.82 0.48
C VAL A 38 15.87 13.05 0.10
N GLU A 39 16.58 13.87 0.87
CA GLU A 39 18.01 14.13 0.68
C GLU A 39 18.90 12.95 1.12
N ALA A 40 18.38 12.06 1.96
CA ALA A 40 19.13 10.89 2.43
C ALA A 40 19.32 9.84 1.33
N PRO A 41 20.52 9.25 1.19
CA PRO A 41 20.79 8.25 0.16
C PRO A 41 20.03 6.93 0.44
N GLY A 42 19.75 6.18 -0.63
CA GLY A 42 19.10 4.87 -0.54
C GLY A 42 17.57 4.92 -0.46
N HIS A 43 16.99 6.12 -0.47
CA HIS A 43 15.55 6.33 -0.59
C HIS A 43 15.09 6.49 -2.03
N VAL A 44 13.84 6.07 -2.26
CA VAL A 44 13.13 6.20 -3.53
C VAL A 44 11.84 6.95 -3.27
N LEU A 45 11.68 8.07 -3.94
CA LEU A 45 10.47 8.88 -3.94
C LEU A 45 9.47 8.34 -4.97
N ILE A 46 8.23 8.13 -4.55
CA ILE A 46 7.10 7.76 -5.39
C ILE A 46 6.01 8.81 -5.21
N THR A 47 5.48 9.32 -6.32
CA THR A 47 4.37 10.28 -6.32
C THR A 47 3.19 9.68 -7.08
N ALA A 48 2.01 9.68 -6.46
CA ALA A 48 0.76 9.24 -7.09
C ALA A 48 -0.47 9.78 -6.32
N PRO A 49 -1.69 9.74 -6.89
CA PRO A 49 -2.89 10.20 -6.20
C PRO A 49 -3.26 9.33 -4.99
N GLY A 50 -3.02 9.86 -3.78
CA GLY A 50 -3.26 9.16 -2.51
C GLY A 50 -2.24 8.06 -2.16
N ALA A 51 -2.20 7.70 -0.87
CA ALA A 51 -1.26 6.74 -0.31
C ALA A 51 -1.42 5.33 -0.90
N ASP A 52 -2.63 4.93 -1.29
CA ASP A 52 -2.90 3.63 -1.87
C ASP A 52 -2.25 3.47 -3.25
N ALA A 53 -2.33 4.50 -4.11
CA ALA A 53 -1.70 4.48 -5.43
C ALA A 53 -0.17 4.51 -5.32
N VAL A 54 0.36 5.30 -4.37
CA VAL A 54 1.79 5.32 -4.02
C VAL A 54 2.26 3.93 -3.59
N ASN A 55 1.50 3.26 -2.72
CA ASN A 55 1.82 1.91 -2.25
C ASN A 55 1.72 0.86 -3.35
N ALA A 56 0.71 0.97 -4.21
CA ALA A 56 0.61 0.10 -5.38
C ALA A 56 1.84 0.23 -6.27
N GLU A 57 2.31 1.46 -6.51
CA GLU A 57 3.49 1.70 -7.33
C GLU A 57 4.79 1.21 -6.67
N ALA A 58 4.95 1.43 -5.36
CA ALA A 58 6.08 0.92 -4.61
C ALA A 58 6.15 -0.62 -4.65
N ARG A 59 5.00 -1.31 -4.56
CA ARG A 59 4.93 -2.77 -4.73
C ARG A 59 5.33 -3.21 -6.14
N ARG A 60 4.88 -2.51 -7.19
CA ARG A 60 5.27 -2.81 -8.58
C ARG A 60 6.78 -2.68 -8.80
N LYS A 61 7.43 -1.76 -8.09
CA LYS A 61 8.89 -1.55 -8.13
C LYS A 61 9.68 -2.45 -7.19
N GLY A 62 9.02 -3.30 -6.40
CA GLY A 62 9.68 -4.18 -5.44
C GLY A 62 10.33 -3.44 -4.27
N LEU A 63 9.83 -2.25 -3.91
CA LEU A 63 10.36 -1.46 -2.80
C LEU A 63 9.95 -2.06 -1.45
N LYS A 64 10.75 -1.79 -0.41
CA LYS A 64 10.51 -2.32 0.94
C LYS A 64 9.40 -1.56 1.66
N PHE A 65 8.64 -2.31 2.45
CA PHE A 65 7.56 -1.80 3.30
C PHE A 65 7.90 -1.95 4.79
N PRO A 66 7.34 -1.09 5.68
CA PRO A 66 6.49 0.06 5.35
C PRO A 66 7.27 1.20 4.68
N ALA A 67 6.56 2.18 4.12
CA ALA A 67 7.20 3.42 3.69
C ALA A 67 7.95 4.07 4.87
N VAL A 68 9.04 4.76 4.57
CA VAL A 68 9.74 5.64 5.52
C VAL A 68 8.80 6.76 6.00
N GLY A 69 7.97 7.27 5.09
CA GLY A 69 6.93 8.24 5.40
C GLY A 69 6.14 8.67 4.16
N TYR A 70 5.05 9.38 4.40
CA TYR A 70 4.24 10.01 3.36
C TYR A 70 4.13 11.50 3.62
N TRP A 71 4.01 12.28 2.56
CA TRP A 71 3.84 13.72 2.64
C TRP A 71 3.12 14.28 1.41
N SER A 72 2.29 15.28 1.65
CA SER A 72 1.65 16.13 0.67
C SER A 72 1.57 17.55 1.25
N PRO A 73 1.55 18.59 0.40
CA PRO A 73 1.46 19.98 0.87
C PRO A 73 0.17 20.27 1.66
N ASP A 74 -0.92 19.58 1.32
CA ASP A 74 -2.26 19.85 1.86
C ASP A 74 -2.74 18.81 2.90
N ASN A 75 -1.86 17.89 3.33
CA ASN A 75 -2.19 16.79 4.25
C ASN A 75 -3.37 15.92 3.73
N VAL A 76 -3.27 15.48 2.46
CA VAL A 76 -4.29 14.75 1.70
C VAL A 76 -3.93 13.31 1.32
N CYS A 77 -2.74 12.80 1.65
CA CYS A 77 -2.29 11.45 1.28
C CYS A 77 -3.29 10.36 1.68
N PHE A 78 -3.88 10.47 2.87
CA PHE A 78 -4.82 9.48 3.42
C PHE A 78 -6.29 9.89 3.28
N SER A 79 -6.59 10.88 2.43
CA SER A 79 -7.96 11.28 2.13
C SER A 79 -8.68 10.22 1.28
N ASN A 80 -9.98 10.04 1.53
CA ASN A 80 -10.85 9.18 0.72
C ASN A 80 -12.10 9.96 0.30
N PRO A 81 -12.34 10.20 -1.01
CA PRO A 81 -11.45 9.86 -2.13
C PRO A 81 -10.13 10.66 -2.09
N PRO A 82 -9.08 10.24 -2.83
CA PRO A 82 -7.84 11.00 -2.95
C PRO A 82 -8.12 12.42 -3.44
N LYS A 83 -7.65 13.42 -2.68
CA LYS A 83 -7.84 14.84 -2.99
C LYS A 83 -6.65 15.49 -3.71
N GLY A 84 -5.57 14.75 -3.92
CA GLY A 84 -4.37 15.24 -4.59
C GLY A 84 -3.26 14.20 -4.63
N ASP A 85 -2.11 14.64 -5.11
CA ASP A 85 -0.91 13.83 -5.13
C ASP A 85 -0.38 13.60 -3.71
N CYS A 86 0.09 12.38 -3.50
CA CYS A 86 0.80 11.96 -2.31
C CYS A 86 2.22 11.56 -2.69
N ASN A 87 3.18 11.91 -1.84
CA ASN A 87 4.54 11.45 -1.94
C ASN A 87 4.78 10.37 -0.89
N GLY A 88 5.24 9.19 -1.31
CA GLY A 88 5.75 8.16 -0.40
C GLY A 88 7.23 7.97 -0.61
N LEU A 89 7.94 7.85 0.51
CA LEU A 89 9.37 7.58 0.52
C LEU A 89 9.62 6.14 0.95
N PHE A 90 10.39 5.39 0.18
CA PHE A 90 10.65 3.97 0.41
C PHE A 90 12.14 3.66 0.35
N THR A 91 12.55 2.56 0.95
CA THR A 91 13.89 1.99 0.74
C THR A 91 13.86 0.97 -0.40
N ARG A 92 14.98 0.80 -1.12
CA ARG A 92 15.18 -0.32 -2.04
C ARG A 92 15.40 -1.62 -1.29
#